data_AF-A0A2G9PVR7-F1
#
_entry.id   AF-A0A2G9PVR7-F1
#
_cell.length_a   1.000
_cell.length_b   1.000
_cell.length_c   1.000
_cell.angle_alpha   90.00
_cell.angle_beta   90.00
_cell.angle_gamma   90.00
#
_symmetry.space_group_name_H-M   'P 1'
#
loop_
_entity.id
_entity.type
_entity.pdbx_description
1 polymer ?
#
loop_
_entity_poly.entity_id
_entity_poly.type
_entity_poly.pdbx_seq_one_letter_code
_entity_poly.pdbx_strand_id
1 'polypeptide(L)'
;MNKKLNVAYVYWGKEPHPRRKQCGIAINSSFYRINRSLFHPFGEIIDSFFLAFKIALKRKYDVILVDSVIALECAYFLRRLFSPRIKVVFYVVDPTFWPGSIEKKKIRKMFHLMLGTIVDGFLVPSEMMANDVKKYFPKKKIQYAPTFLWRDAKKLRSIMPDLKSKKMIMVAQNRPEKGVDNLVNAYAKARKIKVLPELFLIGENTKKYKKRSIPGLVAIGRSEHVLDYLKKSTFLLHPAKFDPSPNVIPEAMAAGVIPVVSRHCGN
;
A
#
# COMPACT_ATOMS: atom_id res chain seq x y z
N MET A 1 1.49 16.36 31.61
CA MET A 1 1.83 16.53 30.18
C MET A 1 2.34 15.20 29.64
N ASN A 2 1.79 14.70 28.52
CA ASN A 2 2.30 13.48 27.90
C ASN A 2 3.71 13.73 27.35
N LYS A 3 4.68 12.90 27.74
CA LYS A 3 6.06 12.96 27.23
C LYS A 3 6.03 12.82 25.70
N LYS A 4 6.56 13.81 24.98
CA LYS A 4 6.72 13.74 23.52
C LYS A 4 7.74 12.66 23.18
N LEU A 5 7.33 11.67 22.38
CA LEU A 5 8.20 10.58 21.92
C LEU A 5 9.02 11.03 20.71
N ASN A 6 10.29 10.66 20.68
CA ASN A 6 11.16 10.84 19.52
C ASN A 6 11.11 9.60 18.62
N VAL A 7 10.67 9.78 17.37
CA VAL A 7 10.45 8.66 16.44
C VAL A 7 11.46 8.71 15.29
N ALA A 8 12.14 7.59 15.04
CA ALA A 8 12.88 7.34 13.81
C ALA A 8 11.99 6.58 12.83
N TYR A 9 11.75 7.13 11.64
CA TYR A 9 10.99 6.50 10.57
C TYR A 9 11.95 5.90 9.54
N VAL A 10 12.00 4.57 9.43
CA VAL A 10 12.89 3.86 8.52
C VAL A 10 12.10 3.31 7.34
N TYR A 11 12.59 3.61 6.13
CA TYR A 11 11.97 3.19 4.88
C TYR A 11 12.98 2.66 3.87
N TRP A 12 12.49 1.88 2.91
CA TRP A 12 13.27 1.34 1.81
C TRP A 12 12.94 2.05 0.48
N GLY A 13 13.97 2.32 -0.32
CA GLY A 13 13.86 2.99 -1.62
C GLY A 13 14.29 4.45 -1.61
N LYS A 14 14.27 5.11 -2.77
CA LYS A 14 14.81 6.49 -2.93
C LYS A 14 14.11 7.51 -2.03
N GLU A 15 12.79 7.43 -1.97
CA GLU A 15 11.89 8.24 -1.16
C GLU A 15 10.88 7.31 -0.47
N PRO A 16 10.38 7.67 0.73
CA PRO A 16 9.29 6.92 1.33
C PRO A 16 8.07 7.05 0.41
N HIS A 17 7.27 5.99 0.32
CA HIS A 17 6.03 6.07 -0.46
C HIS A 17 5.22 7.27 0.05
N PRO A 18 4.79 8.23 -0.79
CA PRO A 18 4.29 9.51 -0.27
C PRO A 18 3.10 9.40 0.70
N ARG A 19 2.23 8.41 0.51
CA ARG A 19 1.16 8.05 1.46
C ARG A 19 1.66 7.67 2.86
N ARG A 20 2.77 6.93 2.92
CA ARG A 20 3.40 6.50 4.17
C ARG A 20 4.26 7.63 4.76
N LYS A 21 4.86 8.47 3.90
CA LYS A 21 5.59 9.70 4.30
C LYS A 21 4.74 10.60 5.17
N GLN A 22 3.46 10.81 4.79
CA GLN A 22 2.53 11.64 5.56
C GLN A 22 2.31 11.11 6.98
N CYS A 23 2.30 9.78 7.19
CA CYS A 23 2.23 9.19 8.52
C CYS A 23 3.46 9.58 9.37
N GLY A 24 4.66 9.51 8.81
CA GLY A 24 5.88 9.95 9.49
C GLY A 24 5.85 11.46 9.82
N ILE A 25 5.40 12.29 8.88
CA ILE A 25 5.27 13.74 9.08
C ILE A 25 4.28 14.05 10.21
N ALA A 26 3.11 13.39 10.21
CA ALA A 26 2.06 13.61 11.20
C ALA A 26 2.50 13.32 12.64
N ILE A 27 3.47 12.43 12.82
CA ILE A 27 4.05 12.11 14.14
C ILE A 27 5.41 12.80 14.40
N ASN A 28 5.78 13.78 13.55
CA ASN A 28 7.03 14.54 13.64
C ASN A 28 8.28 13.63 13.72
N SER A 29 8.34 12.61 12.86
CA SER A 29 9.45 11.65 12.84
C SER A 29 10.69 12.18 12.11
N SER A 30 11.86 11.62 12.46
CA SER A 30 13.08 11.76 11.65
C SER A 30 13.16 10.64 10.63
N PHE A 31 13.36 10.97 9.35
CA PHE A 31 13.38 9.99 8.26
C PHE A 31 14.78 9.40 8.03
N TYR A 32 14.82 8.09 7.83
CA TYR A 32 16.03 7.30 7.58
C TYR A 32 15.80 6.34 6.43
N ARG A 33 16.72 6.38 5.45
CA ARG A 33 16.64 5.60 4.23
C ARG A 33 17.57 4.40 4.30
N ILE A 34 17.05 3.23 3.96
CA ILE A 34 17.86 2.08 3.55
C ILE A 34 18.12 2.22 2.05
N ASN A 35 19.40 2.32 1.69
CA ASN A 35 19.81 2.41 0.30
C ASN A 35 19.56 1.08 -0.41
N ARG A 36 19.37 1.14 -1.72
CA ARG A 36 19.41 -0.07 -2.54
C ARG A 36 20.88 -0.34 -2.85
N SER A 37 21.49 -1.27 -2.14
CA SER A 37 22.88 -1.65 -2.40
C SER A 37 23.04 -2.22 -3.82
N LEU A 38 24.19 -1.93 -4.44
CA LEU A 38 24.59 -2.52 -5.72
C LEU A 38 24.87 -4.03 -5.59
N PHE A 39 25.23 -4.49 -4.39
CA PHE A 39 25.56 -5.88 -4.10
C PHE A 39 24.33 -6.67 -3.62
N HIS A 40 23.36 -6.91 -4.50
CA HIS A 40 22.29 -7.87 -4.20
C HIS A 40 22.85 -9.30 -4.15
N PRO A 41 22.43 -10.15 -3.19
CA PRO A 41 21.34 -9.97 -2.23
C PRO A 41 21.74 -9.48 -0.82
N PHE A 42 23.02 -9.47 -0.47
CA PHE A 42 23.47 -9.22 0.93
C PHE A 42 23.61 -7.74 1.30
N GLY A 43 23.70 -6.85 0.32
CA GLY A 43 23.95 -5.44 0.56
C GLY A 43 22.85 -4.74 1.37
N GLU A 44 21.59 -5.20 1.29
CA GLU A 44 20.48 -4.62 2.08
C GLU A 44 20.64 -4.88 3.58
N ILE A 45 21.20 -6.04 3.96
CA ILE A 45 21.46 -6.39 5.36
C ILE A 45 22.58 -5.51 5.91
N ILE A 46 23.66 -5.32 5.11
CA ILE A 46 24.79 -4.45 5.46
C ILE A 46 24.32 -3.00 5.62
N ASP A 47 23.55 -2.49 4.66
CA ASP A 47 22.98 -1.14 4.71
C ASP A 47 22.08 -0.97 5.95
N SER A 48 21.27 -1.99 6.28
CA SER A 48 20.42 -2.01 7.47
C SER A 48 21.23 -1.97 8.76
N PHE A 49 22.36 -2.69 8.83
CA PHE A 49 23.27 -2.68 9.98
C PHE A 49 23.90 -1.30 10.19
N PHE A 50 24.49 -0.71 9.15
CA PHE A 50 25.12 0.61 9.25
C PHE A 50 24.09 1.70 9.55
N LEU A 51 22.89 1.60 9.00
CA LEU A 51 21.81 2.52 9.33
C LEU A 51 21.40 2.40 10.79
N ALA A 52 21.27 1.17 11.32
CA ALA A 52 21.00 0.94 12.73
C ALA A 52 22.07 1.56 13.63
N PHE A 53 23.35 1.38 13.30
CA PHE A 53 24.46 2.01 14.01
C PHE A 53 24.36 3.54 13.99
N LYS A 54 24.10 4.13 12.81
CA LYS A 54 23.92 5.59 12.65
C LYS A 54 22.75 6.13 13.47
N ILE A 55 21.63 5.41 13.53
CA ILE A 55 20.48 5.79 14.35
C ILE A 55 20.85 5.73 15.84
N ALA A 56 21.54 4.67 16.26
CA ALA A 56 21.96 4.48 17.65
C ALA A 56 22.92 5.56 18.14
N LEU A 57 23.87 6.01 17.31
CA LEU A 57 24.80 7.09 17.66
C LEU A 57 24.11 8.39 18.08
N LYS A 58 22.89 8.65 17.57
CA LYS A 58 22.13 9.84 17.93
C LYS A 58 21.49 9.77 19.33
N ARG A 59 21.39 8.58 19.93
CA ARG A 59 20.91 8.31 21.31
C ARG A 59 19.63 9.05 21.75
N LYS A 60 18.76 9.42 20.81
CA LYS A 60 17.60 10.28 21.09
C LYS A 60 16.24 9.67 20.79
N TYR A 61 16.18 8.47 20.22
CA TYR A 61 14.94 7.86 19.74
C TYR A 61 14.35 6.90 20.76
N ASP A 62 13.06 7.07 21.05
CA ASP A 62 12.27 6.16 21.90
C ASP A 62 11.64 5.04 21.06
N VAL A 63 11.31 5.35 19.80
CA VAL A 63 10.57 4.48 18.89
C VAL A 63 11.23 4.46 17.52
N ILE A 64 11.32 3.26 16.93
CA ILE A 64 11.57 3.06 15.50
C ILE A 64 10.28 2.61 14.82
N LEU A 65 9.80 3.40 13.87
CA LEU A 65 8.68 3.09 12.99
C LEU A 65 9.23 2.62 11.65
N VAL A 66 8.87 1.41 11.25
CA VAL A 66 9.32 0.80 9.99
C VAL A 66 8.13 0.61 9.04
N ASP A 67 8.34 0.76 7.73
CA ASP A 67 7.27 0.71 6.73
C ASP A 67 7.37 -0.46 5.73
N SER A 68 8.38 -1.31 5.92
CA SER A 68 8.70 -2.44 5.05
C SER A 68 9.42 -3.53 5.85
N VAL A 69 9.44 -4.75 5.30
CA VAL A 69 10.16 -5.86 5.92
C VAL A 69 11.67 -5.60 5.95
N ILE A 70 12.22 -4.99 4.90
CA ILE A 70 13.66 -4.66 4.87
C ILE A 70 13.99 -3.68 6.00
N ALA A 71 13.10 -2.72 6.28
CA ALA A 71 13.26 -1.83 7.43
C ALA A 71 13.18 -2.55 8.80
N LEU A 72 12.54 -3.72 8.90
CA LEU A 72 12.60 -4.54 10.13
C LEU A 72 14.00 -5.11 10.39
N GLU A 73 14.84 -5.32 9.36
CA GLU A 73 16.22 -5.75 9.55
C GLU A 73 17.03 -4.68 10.28
N CYS A 74 16.87 -3.41 9.89
CA CYS A 74 17.44 -2.27 10.60
C CYS A 74 16.93 -2.21 12.05
N ALA A 75 15.63 -2.41 12.28
CA ALA A 75 15.07 -2.44 13.63
C ALA A 75 15.61 -3.61 14.47
N TYR A 76 15.87 -4.76 13.84
CA TYR A 76 16.48 -5.92 14.47
C TYR A 76 17.89 -5.60 14.97
N PHE A 77 18.78 -5.10 14.11
CA PHE A 77 20.14 -4.73 14.54
C PHE A 77 20.12 -3.63 15.59
N LEU A 78 19.28 -2.61 15.41
CA LEU A 78 19.15 -1.52 16.37
C LEU A 78 18.74 -2.03 17.74
N ARG A 79 17.67 -2.83 17.82
CA ARG A 79 17.20 -3.38 19.10
C ARG A 79 18.17 -4.39 19.69
N ARG A 80 18.74 -5.30 18.89
CA ARG A 80 19.56 -6.39 19.41
C ARG A 80 20.95 -5.94 19.86
N LEU A 81 21.56 -4.99 19.15
CA LEU A 81 22.98 -4.66 19.32
C LEU A 81 23.20 -3.28 19.96
N PHE A 82 22.40 -2.27 19.62
CA PHE A 82 22.76 -0.89 19.94
C PHE A 82 21.78 -0.18 20.88
N SER A 83 20.52 -0.59 20.94
CA SER A 83 19.46 0.07 21.72
C SER A 83 18.38 -0.92 22.18
N PRO A 84 18.67 -1.82 23.15
CA PRO A 84 17.75 -2.88 23.59
C PRO A 84 16.38 -2.44 24.09
N ARG A 85 16.26 -1.17 24.50
CA ARG A 85 15.02 -0.59 25.05
C ARG A 85 14.16 0.12 24.00
N ILE A 86 14.64 0.30 22.77
CA ILE A 86 13.87 0.99 21.73
C ILE A 86 12.59 0.21 21.42
N LYS A 87 11.48 0.91 21.24
CA LYS A 87 10.22 0.30 20.80
C LYS A 87 10.19 0.19 19.28
N VAL A 88 9.83 -0.99 18.78
CA VAL A 88 9.71 -1.27 17.35
C VAL A 88 8.25 -1.30 16.98
N VAL A 89 7.84 -0.40 16.08
CA VAL A 89 6.49 -0.35 15.53
C VAL A 89 6.55 -0.62 14.03
N PHE A 90 5.74 -1.56 13.53
CA PHE A 90 5.69 -1.87 12.11
C PHE A 90 4.39 -1.35 11.48
N TYR A 91 4.50 -0.42 10.53
CA TYR A 91 3.39 0.02 9.70
C TYR A 91 3.17 -0.90 8.51
N VAL A 92 2.16 -1.76 8.60
CA VAL A 92 1.89 -2.82 7.63
C VAL A 92 0.84 -2.34 6.63
N VAL A 93 1.30 -1.82 5.49
CA VAL A 93 0.41 -1.35 4.41
C VAL A 93 0.50 -2.18 3.13
N ASP A 94 1.50 -3.04 3.05
CA ASP A 94 1.70 -3.97 1.95
C ASP A 94 1.04 -5.33 2.26
N PRO A 95 0.76 -6.17 1.25
CA PRO A 95 0.21 -7.52 1.43
C PRO A 95 1.23 -8.51 2.03
N THR A 96 2.06 -8.07 2.98
CA THR A 96 3.13 -8.85 3.60
C THR A 96 2.60 -10.08 4.32
N PHE A 97 1.46 -9.94 5.02
CA PHE A 97 0.81 -11.03 5.77
C PHE A 97 -0.39 -11.63 5.05
N TRP A 98 -0.66 -11.20 3.82
CA TRP A 98 -1.71 -11.81 3.01
C TRP A 98 -1.29 -13.26 2.65
N PRO A 99 -2.13 -14.28 2.91
CA PRO A 99 -1.80 -15.68 2.61
C PRO A 99 -1.29 -15.90 1.18
N GLY A 100 -1.94 -15.28 0.19
CA GLY A 100 -1.56 -15.39 -1.22
C GLY A 100 -0.19 -14.79 -1.58
N SER A 101 0.40 -13.98 -0.70
CA SER A 101 1.74 -13.40 -0.83
C SER A 101 2.77 -14.18 0.01
N ILE A 102 2.47 -14.41 1.28
CA ILE A 102 3.42 -14.98 2.24
C ILE A 102 3.62 -16.49 2.05
N GLU A 103 2.60 -17.23 1.62
CA GLU A 103 2.66 -18.70 1.52
C GLU A 103 3.43 -19.19 0.29
N LYS A 104 3.64 -18.32 -0.69
CA LYS A 104 4.37 -18.67 -1.93
C LYS A 104 5.86 -18.94 -1.72
N LYS A 105 6.46 -18.50 -0.60
CA LYS A 105 7.90 -18.66 -0.32
C LYS A 105 8.15 -18.98 1.16
N LYS A 106 8.22 -20.27 1.51
CA LYS A 106 8.39 -20.76 2.90
C LYS A 106 9.53 -20.11 3.68
N ILE A 107 10.72 -19.97 3.08
CA ILE A 107 11.90 -19.37 3.72
C ILE A 107 11.65 -17.88 4.03
N ARG A 108 11.11 -17.14 3.06
CA ARG A 108 10.77 -15.72 3.23
C ARG A 108 9.70 -15.53 4.29
N LYS A 109 8.69 -16.41 4.34
CA LYS A 109 7.68 -16.46 5.41
C LYS A 109 8.35 -16.62 6.77
N MET A 110 9.21 -17.62 6.93
CA MET A 110 9.92 -17.86 8.19
C MET A 110 10.73 -16.65 8.64
N PHE A 111 11.48 -16.02 7.73
CA PHE A 111 12.25 -14.81 8.03
C PHE A 111 11.37 -13.62 8.42
N HIS A 112 10.28 -13.36 7.70
CA HIS A 112 9.32 -12.31 8.05
C HIS A 112 8.69 -12.56 9.43
N LEU A 113 8.35 -13.81 9.74
CA LEU A 113 7.76 -14.18 11.02
C LEU A 113 8.76 -14.00 12.17
N MET A 114 10.01 -14.40 11.96
CA MET A 114 11.10 -14.16 12.90
C MET A 114 11.28 -12.66 13.16
N LEU A 115 11.38 -11.82 12.11
CA LEU A 115 11.47 -10.37 12.26
C LEU A 115 10.21 -9.75 12.88
N GLY A 116 9.03 -10.36 12.74
CA GLY A 116 7.83 -9.89 13.42
C GLY A 116 7.86 -10.09 14.93
N THR A 117 8.68 -11.01 15.46
CA THR A 117 8.78 -11.25 16.91
C THR A 117 9.34 -10.05 17.68
N ILE A 118 10.25 -9.28 17.05
CA ILE A 118 10.85 -8.07 17.63
C ILE A 118 9.92 -6.84 17.57
N VAL A 119 8.76 -6.94 16.92
CA VAL A 119 7.80 -5.83 16.83
C VAL A 119 7.04 -5.73 18.14
N ASP A 120 6.98 -4.56 18.77
CA ASP A 120 6.20 -4.32 19.98
C ASP A 120 4.72 -4.00 19.67
N GLY A 121 4.45 -3.42 18.51
CA GLY A 121 3.10 -3.18 18.02
C GLY A 121 3.04 -2.90 16.52
N PHE A 122 1.86 -3.13 15.93
CA PHE A 122 1.60 -2.91 14.51
C PHE A 122 0.68 -1.71 14.31
N LEU A 123 0.99 -0.90 13.30
CA LEU A 123 0.05 0.02 12.69
C LEU A 123 -0.50 -0.65 11.43
N VAL A 124 -1.82 -0.67 11.26
CA VAL A 124 -2.48 -1.29 10.10
C VAL A 124 -3.53 -0.34 9.53
N PRO A 125 -3.74 -0.32 8.21
CA PRO A 125 -4.64 0.67 7.61
C PRO A 125 -6.12 0.26 7.65
N SER A 126 -6.44 -1.00 7.97
CA SER A 126 -7.81 -1.51 8.01
C SER A 126 -7.92 -2.77 8.87
N GLU A 127 -9.15 -3.12 9.23
CA GLU A 127 -9.48 -4.37 9.95
C GLU A 127 -9.05 -5.61 9.15
N MET A 128 -9.15 -5.58 7.82
CA MET A 128 -8.70 -6.66 6.95
C MET A 128 -7.22 -6.99 7.19
N MET A 129 -6.36 -5.96 7.24
CA MET A 129 -4.94 -6.16 7.54
C MET A 129 -4.71 -6.52 9.01
N ALA A 130 -5.49 -5.96 9.94
CA ALA A 130 -5.43 -6.34 11.36
C ALA A 130 -5.67 -7.85 11.53
N ASN A 131 -6.66 -8.39 10.85
CA ASN A 131 -7.01 -9.82 10.91
C ASN A 131 -5.88 -10.69 10.35
N ASP A 132 -5.24 -10.28 9.26
CA ASP A 132 -4.08 -11.00 8.71
C ASP A 132 -2.86 -10.94 9.65
N VAL A 133 -2.60 -9.80 10.29
CA VAL A 133 -1.52 -9.69 11.30
C VAL A 133 -1.82 -10.56 12.52
N LYS A 134 -3.07 -10.57 13.03
CA LYS A 134 -3.48 -11.36 14.20
C LYS A 134 -3.30 -12.87 14.02
N LYS A 135 -3.45 -13.39 12.78
CA LYS A 135 -3.19 -14.82 12.48
C LYS A 135 -1.77 -15.25 12.85
N TYR A 136 -0.81 -14.35 12.72
CA TYR A 136 0.60 -14.64 13.00
C TYR A 136 1.06 -14.10 14.35
N PHE A 137 0.45 -13.00 14.82
CA PHE A 137 0.87 -12.30 16.04
C PHE A 137 -0.33 -11.96 16.95
N PRO A 138 -1.06 -12.97 17.47
CA PRO A 138 -2.33 -12.75 18.17
C PRO A 138 -2.20 -11.93 19.47
N LYS A 139 -1.02 -11.94 20.09
CA LYS A 139 -0.74 -11.24 21.36
C LYS A 139 -0.14 -9.83 21.18
N LYS A 140 0.16 -9.40 19.95
CA LYS A 140 0.80 -8.11 19.69
C LYS A 140 -0.25 -7.00 19.61
N LYS A 141 0.09 -5.81 20.09
CA LYS A 141 -0.79 -4.63 20.01
C LYS A 141 -0.96 -4.22 18.55
N ILE A 142 -2.19 -3.93 18.16
CA ILE A 142 -2.53 -3.45 16.82
C ILE A 142 -3.30 -2.13 16.97
N GLN A 143 -2.91 -1.13 16.19
CA GLN A 143 -3.58 0.17 16.13
C GLN A 143 -3.89 0.50 14.68
N TYR A 144 -5.02 1.18 14.47
CA TYR A 144 -5.46 1.58 13.14
C TYR A 144 -4.81 2.91 12.74
N ALA A 145 -4.16 2.90 11.58
CA ALA A 145 -3.53 4.06 10.97
C ALA A 145 -3.89 4.07 9.47
N PRO A 146 -5.06 4.65 9.10
CA PRO A 146 -5.50 4.68 7.71
C PRO A 146 -4.47 5.39 6.85
N THR A 147 -4.37 4.98 5.58
CA THR A 147 -3.40 5.63 4.69
C THR A 147 -3.93 6.99 4.23
N PHE A 148 -3.01 7.94 4.01
CA PHE A 148 -3.37 9.26 3.50
C PHE A 148 -3.80 9.17 2.04
N LEU A 149 -4.83 9.93 1.66
CA LEU A 149 -5.23 10.09 0.27
C LEU A 149 -4.05 10.63 -0.54
N TRP A 150 -3.90 10.12 -1.77
CA TRP A 150 -2.83 10.58 -2.64
C TRP A 150 -3.17 11.92 -3.28
N ARG A 151 -4.42 12.05 -3.73
CA ARG A 151 -4.91 13.26 -4.38
C ARG A 151 -5.46 14.26 -3.38
N ASP A 152 -5.34 15.54 -3.74
CA ASP A 152 -5.90 16.64 -2.99
C ASP A 152 -7.43 16.49 -2.85
N ALA A 153 -7.91 16.48 -1.61
CA ALA A 153 -9.32 16.27 -1.32
C ALA A 153 -10.22 17.40 -1.85
N LYS A 154 -9.74 18.66 -1.90
CA LYS A 154 -10.50 19.78 -2.48
C LYS A 154 -10.65 19.60 -3.99
N LYS A 155 -9.58 19.18 -4.69
CA LYS A 155 -9.63 18.86 -6.13
C LYS A 155 -10.56 17.69 -6.44
N LEU A 156 -10.61 16.69 -5.57
CA LEU A 156 -11.55 15.57 -5.73
C LEU A 156 -13.00 16.04 -5.56
N ARG A 157 -13.30 16.80 -4.50
CA ARG A 157 -14.65 17.32 -4.22
C ARG A 157 -15.17 18.30 -5.26
N SER A 158 -14.29 18.95 -6.02
CA SER A 158 -14.70 19.82 -7.13
C SER A 158 -15.08 19.05 -8.40
N ILE A 159 -14.93 17.72 -8.42
CA ILE A 159 -15.34 16.89 -9.55
C ILE A 159 -16.85 16.68 -9.47
N MET A 160 -17.53 16.98 -10.57
CA MET A 160 -18.93 16.62 -10.80
C MET A 160 -18.95 15.51 -11.86
N PRO A 161 -19.10 14.24 -11.46
CA PRO A 161 -19.08 13.14 -12.41
C PRO A 161 -20.36 13.14 -13.25
N ASP A 162 -20.24 12.79 -14.53
CA ASP A 162 -21.40 12.57 -15.38
C ASP A 162 -22.07 11.24 -15.03
N LEU A 163 -23.06 11.31 -14.12
CA LEU A 163 -23.86 10.17 -13.70
C LEU A 163 -24.76 9.60 -14.81
N LYS A 164 -24.99 10.36 -15.90
CA LYS A 164 -25.77 9.90 -17.06
C LYS A 164 -24.91 9.15 -18.08
N SER A 165 -23.58 9.37 -18.08
CA SER A 165 -22.64 8.72 -19.00
C SER A 165 -22.64 7.19 -18.92
N LYS A 166 -22.99 6.64 -17.75
CA LYS A 166 -22.88 5.22 -17.38
C LYS A 166 -21.45 4.65 -17.48
N LYS A 167 -20.43 5.45 -17.79
CA LYS A 167 -19.07 4.95 -18.01
C LYS A 167 -18.45 4.44 -16.72
N MET A 168 -17.52 3.51 -16.86
CA MET A 168 -16.85 2.83 -15.77
C MET A 168 -15.36 3.15 -15.80
N ILE A 169 -14.73 3.18 -14.63
CA ILE A 169 -13.30 3.38 -14.48
C ILE A 169 -12.71 2.34 -13.54
N MET A 170 -11.49 1.88 -13.83
CA MET A 170 -10.64 1.17 -12.89
C MET A 170 -9.28 1.87 -12.84
N VAL A 171 -8.79 2.17 -11.63
CA VAL A 171 -7.46 2.74 -11.41
C VAL A 171 -6.65 1.81 -10.53
N ALA A 172 -5.80 0.98 -11.15
CA ALA A 172 -4.93 0.05 -10.44
C ALA A 172 -3.73 -0.37 -11.29
N GLN A 173 -2.60 -0.63 -10.65
CA GLN A 173 -1.52 -1.37 -11.30
C GLN A 173 -2.01 -2.78 -11.65
N ASN A 174 -1.61 -3.30 -12.81
CA ASN A 174 -1.86 -4.70 -13.15
C ASN A 174 -0.99 -5.64 -12.30
N ARG A 175 -1.50 -5.96 -11.10
CA ARG A 175 -1.00 -7.01 -10.22
C ARG A 175 -2.10 -8.05 -9.98
N PRO A 176 -1.75 -9.34 -9.77
CA PRO A 176 -2.74 -10.41 -9.59
C PRO A 176 -3.75 -10.13 -8.48
N GLU A 177 -3.32 -9.52 -7.37
CA GLU A 177 -4.18 -9.18 -6.23
C GLU A 177 -5.17 -8.05 -6.52
N LYS A 178 -4.89 -7.18 -7.51
CA LYS A 178 -5.79 -6.08 -7.89
C LYS A 178 -6.94 -6.53 -8.80
N GLY A 179 -6.90 -7.76 -9.31
CA GLY A 179 -8.00 -8.33 -10.10
C GLY A 179 -8.20 -7.70 -11.49
N VAL A 180 -7.20 -6.97 -12.02
CA VAL A 180 -7.30 -6.31 -13.33
C VAL A 180 -7.57 -7.32 -14.45
N ASP A 181 -6.80 -8.42 -14.52
CA ASP A 181 -7.01 -9.48 -15.52
C ASP A 181 -8.44 -10.06 -15.43
N ASN A 182 -8.94 -10.28 -14.21
CA ASN A 182 -10.29 -10.80 -13.98
C ASN A 182 -11.35 -9.83 -14.50
N LEU A 183 -11.20 -8.52 -14.23
CA LEU A 183 -12.11 -7.50 -14.73
C LEU A 183 -12.16 -7.48 -16.25
N VAL A 184 -11.00 -7.42 -16.89
CA VAL A 184 -10.91 -7.33 -18.36
C VAL A 184 -11.53 -8.57 -19.01
N ASN A 185 -11.30 -9.76 -18.44
CA ASN A 185 -11.89 -11.00 -18.93
C ASN A 185 -13.42 -11.04 -18.75
N ALA A 186 -13.92 -10.64 -17.58
CA ALA A 186 -15.35 -10.57 -17.32
C ALA A 186 -16.04 -9.56 -18.23
N TYR A 187 -15.44 -8.37 -18.40
CA TYR A 187 -15.93 -7.32 -19.29
C TYR A 187 -15.99 -7.79 -20.75
N ALA A 188 -14.94 -8.45 -21.25
CA ALA A 188 -14.91 -9.00 -22.61
C ALA A 188 -16.00 -10.05 -22.84
N LYS A 189 -16.25 -10.93 -21.86
CA LYS A 189 -17.33 -11.92 -21.94
C LYS A 189 -18.71 -11.26 -21.94
N ALA A 190 -18.95 -10.34 -21.01
CA ALA A 190 -20.24 -9.66 -20.90
C ALA A 190 -20.55 -8.78 -22.12
N ARG A 191 -19.52 -8.18 -22.76
CA ARG A 191 -19.65 -7.43 -24.01
C ARG A 191 -20.17 -8.27 -25.19
N LYS A 192 -19.92 -9.58 -25.21
CA LYS A 192 -20.45 -10.48 -26.24
C LYS A 192 -21.96 -10.72 -26.10
N ILE A 193 -22.49 -10.53 -24.89
CA ILE A 193 -23.89 -10.81 -24.57
C ILE A 193 -24.73 -9.54 -24.69
N LYS A 194 -24.17 -8.39 -24.28
CA LYS A 194 -24.86 -7.10 -24.34
C LYS A 194 -23.90 -5.94 -24.50
N VAL A 195 -24.43 -4.83 -25.02
CA VAL A 195 -23.71 -3.55 -25.00
C VAL A 195 -23.55 -3.11 -23.56
N LEU A 196 -22.31 -2.91 -23.13
CA LEU A 196 -21.96 -2.31 -21.85
C LEU A 196 -21.62 -0.82 -22.02
N PRO A 197 -21.49 -0.06 -20.93
CA PRO A 197 -20.81 1.23 -20.98
C PRO A 197 -19.31 1.08 -21.19
N GLU A 198 -18.63 2.14 -21.63
CA GLU A 198 -17.18 2.15 -21.77
C GLU A 198 -16.47 1.91 -20.43
N LEU A 199 -15.32 1.23 -20.47
CA LEU A 199 -14.45 1.00 -19.32
C LEU A 199 -13.08 1.66 -19.54
N PHE A 200 -12.79 2.70 -18.78
CA PHE A 200 -11.44 3.29 -18.69
C PHE A 200 -10.57 2.46 -17.76
N LEU A 201 -9.46 1.93 -18.27
CA LEU A 201 -8.51 1.14 -17.49
C LEU A 201 -7.18 1.87 -17.35
N ILE A 202 -6.91 2.38 -16.14
CA ILE A 202 -5.76 3.22 -15.82
C ILE A 202 -4.85 2.53 -14.82
N GLY A 203 -3.54 2.59 -15.08
CA GLY A 203 -2.50 2.14 -14.16
C GLY A 203 -1.31 1.53 -14.86
N GLU A 204 -0.27 1.27 -14.08
CA GLU A 204 0.94 0.64 -14.58
C GLU A 204 0.64 -0.79 -15.10
N ASN A 205 1.29 -1.17 -16.20
CA ASN A 205 1.11 -2.47 -16.88
C ASN A 205 -0.30 -2.78 -17.39
N THR A 206 -1.21 -1.80 -17.50
CA THR A 206 -2.55 -2.00 -18.10
C THR A 206 -2.59 -1.72 -19.60
N LYS A 207 -1.64 -0.95 -20.17
CA LYS A 207 -1.58 -0.65 -21.61
C LYS A 207 -1.51 -1.90 -22.49
N LYS A 208 -1.03 -3.04 -21.94
CA LYS A 208 -1.00 -4.34 -22.63
C LYS A 208 -2.37 -4.80 -23.16
N TYR A 209 -3.47 -4.40 -22.50
CA TYR A 209 -4.81 -4.82 -22.94
C TYR A 209 -5.30 -4.11 -24.20
N LYS A 210 -4.62 -3.05 -24.67
CA LYS A 210 -4.91 -2.44 -25.98
C LYS A 210 -4.84 -3.48 -27.11
N LYS A 211 -3.89 -4.42 -27.03
CA LYS A 211 -3.69 -5.48 -28.03
C LYS A 211 -4.84 -6.48 -28.14
N ARG A 212 -5.76 -6.50 -27.17
CA ARG A 212 -6.91 -7.42 -27.16
C ARG A 212 -8.12 -6.89 -27.95
N SER A 213 -8.10 -5.62 -28.37
CA SER A 213 -9.15 -4.98 -29.16
C SER A 213 -10.58 -5.24 -28.65
N ILE A 214 -10.76 -5.20 -27.32
CA ILE A 214 -12.07 -5.44 -26.69
C ILE A 214 -12.96 -4.20 -26.89
N PRO A 215 -14.13 -4.30 -27.54
CA PRO A 215 -15.01 -3.15 -27.77
C PRO A 215 -15.38 -2.43 -26.47
N GLY A 216 -15.24 -1.10 -26.49
CA GLY A 216 -15.51 -0.22 -25.35
C GLY A 216 -14.54 -0.34 -24.18
N LEU A 217 -13.44 -1.09 -24.28
CA LEU A 217 -12.36 -1.06 -23.30
C LEU A 217 -11.30 -0.04 -23.74
N VAL A 218 -11.07 0.98 -22.92
CA VAL A 218 -10.07 2.02 -23.18
C VAL A 218 -8.91 1.85 -22.20
N ALA A 219 -7.91 1.06 -22.60
CA ALA A 219 -6.72 0.80 -21.78
C ALA A 219 -5.71 1.95 -21.89
N ILE A 220 -5.69 2.86 -20.92
CA ILE A 220 -4.91 4.10 -20.97
C ILE A 220 -3.45 3.86 -20.56
N GLY A 221 -3.20 2.96 -19.61
CA GLY A 221 -1.89 2.82 -18.96
C GLY A 221 -1.75 3.79 -17.79
N ARG A 222 -0.50 4.09 -17.38
CA ARG A 222 -0.23 5.12 -16.36
C ARG A 222 -0.61 6.49 -16.93
N SER A 223 -1.35 7.27 -16.15
CA SER A 223 -1.80 8.61 -16.54
C SER A 223 -1.79 9.55 -15.34
N GLU A 224 -1.42 10.81 -15.56
CA GLU A 224 -1.51 11.89 -14.59
C GLU A 224 -2.92 12.51 -14.57
N HIS A 225 -3.69 12.31 -15.64
CA HIS A 225 -5.02 12.87 -15.88
C HIS A 225 -6.16 12.01 -15.31
N VAL A 226 -5.94 11.32 -14.18
CA VAL A 226 -6.96 10.42 -13.60
C VAL A 226 -8.26 11.15 -13.27
N LEU A 227 -8.17 12.42 -12.85
CA LEU A 227 -9.34 13.23 -12.51
C LEU A 227 -10.27 13.44 -13.70
N ASP A 228 -9.72 13.58 -14.91
CA ASP A 228 -10.50 13.77 -16.14
C ASP A 228 -11.35 12.52 -16.46
N TYR A 229 -10.83 11.34 -16.13
CA TYR A 229 -11.56 10.08 -16.31
C TYR A 229 -12.57 9.84 -15.20
N LEU A 230 -12.29 10.27 -13.96
CA LEU A 230 -13.28 10.26 -12.87
C LEU A 230 -14.47 11.14 -13.23
N LYS A 231 -14.24 12.36 -13.73
CA LYS A 231 -15.31 13.27 -14.19
C LYS A 231 -16.21 12.65 -15.27
N LYS A 232 -15.63 11.81 -16.13
CA LYS A 232 -16.35 11.13 -17.22
C LYS A 232 -17.04 9.83 -16.80
N SER A 233 -16.88 9.39 -15.55
CA SER A 233 -17.29 8.05 -15.11
C SER A 233 -18.35 8.10 -14.04
N THR A 234 -19.30 7.18 -14.10
CA THR A 234 -20.33 6.97 -13.09
C THR A 234 -19.88 5.97 -12.02
N PHE A 235 -19.19 4.90 -12.44
CA PHE A 235 -18.80 3.81 -11.55
C PHE A 235 -17.28 3.61 -11.50
N LEU A 236 -16.73 3.44 -10.29
CA LEU A 236 -15.42 2.86 -10.09
C LEU A 236 -15.57 1.35 -9.92
N LEU A 237 -14.83 0.54 -10.67
CA LEU A 237 -14.75 -0.91 -10.49
C LEU A 237 -13.43 -1.29 -9.80
N HIS A 238 -13.52 -1.98 -8.66
CA HIS A 238 -12.34 -2.47 -7.93
C HIS A 238 -12.50 -3.94 -7.48
N PRO A 239 -12.36 -4.92 -8.39
CA PRO A 239 -12.56 -6.33 -8.09
C PRO A 239 -11.29 -6.99 -7.52
N ALA A 240 -10.64 -6.31 -6.57
CA ALA A 240 -9.42 -6.82 -5.96
C ALA A 240 -9.67 -8.17 -5.27
N LYS A 241 -8.69 -9.07 -5.34
CA LYS A 241 -8.63 -10.29 -4.51
C LYS A 241 -8.09 -9.99 -3.12
N PHE A 242 -7.30 -8.91 -3.01
CA PHE A 242 -6.80 -8.38 -1.76
C PHE A 242 -6.32 -6.94 -1.96
N ASP A 243 -6.89 -6.00 -1.22
CA ASP A 243 -6.41 -4.63 -1.14
C ASP A 243 -6.66 -4.06 0.27
N PRO A 244 -5.64 -3.93 1.12
CA PRO A 244 -5.88 -3.62 2.52
C PRO A 244 -6.29 -2.16 2.77
N SER A 245 -6.02 -1.26 1.82
CA SER A 245 -6.43 0.15 1.88
C SER A 245 -6.32 0.78 0.47
N PRO A 246 -7.27 0.48 -0.43
CA PRO A 246 -7.29 1.03 -1.77
C PRO A 246 -7.71 2.51 -1.74
N ASN A 247 -6.75 3.42 -1.87
CA ASN A 247 -7.07 4.86 -1.88
C ASN A 247 -7.96 5.29 -3.03
N VAL A 248 -7.95 4.55 -4.14
CA VAL A 248 -8.84 4.83 -5.26
C VAL A 248 -10.32 4.82 -4.84
N ILE A 249 -10.70 4.01 -3.83
CA ILE A 249 -12.09 3.95 -3.35
C ILE A 249 -12.51 5.28 -2.70
N PRO A 250 -11.88 5.76 -1.59
CA PRO A 250 -12.26 7.04 -1.00
C PRO A 250 -11.99 8.22 -1.93
N GLU A 251 -11.02 8.12 -2.85
CA GLU A 251 -10.80 9.13 -3.88
C GLU A 251 -11.98 9.22 -4.86
N ALA A 252 -12.52 8.08 -5.31
CA ALA A 252 -13.70 8.03 -6.16
C ALA A 252 -14.95 8.52 -5.42
N MET A 253 -15.15 8.10 -4.17
CA MET A 253 -16.25 8.56 -3.33
C MET A 253 -16.20 10.09 -3.13
N ALA A 254 -15.01 10.64 -2.83
CA ALA A 254 -14.81 12.08 -2.69
C ALA A 254 -15.08 12.85 -4.00
N ALA A 255 -14.92 12.19 -5.15
CA ALA A 255 -15.23 12.71 -6.48
C ALA A 255 -16.68 12.44 -6.93
N GLY A 256 -17.55 11.90 -6.07
CA GLY A 256 -18.94 11.56 -6.39
C GLY A 256 -19.12 10.33 -7.30
N VAL A 257 -18.06 9.58 -7.60
CA VAL A 257 -18.09 8.37 -8.43
C VAL A 257 -18.49 7.18 -7.55
N ILE A 258 -19.46 6.39 -8.00
CA ILE A 258 -20.04 5.29 -7.21
C ILE A 258 -19.08 4.08 -7.22
N PRO A 259 -18.51 3.66 -6.07
CA PRO A 259 -17.62 2.51 -6.03
C PRO A 259 -18.40 1.19 -6.06
N VAL A 260 -18.00 0.28 -6.96
CA VAL A 260 -18.41 -1.13 -7.02
C VAL A 260 -17.18 -1.98 -6.77
N VAL A 261 -17.10 -2.54 -5.55
CA VAL A 261 -15.86 -3.08 -5.00
C VAL A 261 -16.09 -4.49 -4.47
N SER A 262 -15.05 -5.33 -4.50
CA SER A 262 -15.15 -6.67 -3.93
C SER A 262 -15.18 -6.61 -2.39
N ARG A 263 -15.61 -7.69 -1.75
CA ARG A 263 -15.50 -7.88 -0.28
C ARG A 263 -14.05 -8.05 0.21
N HIS A 264 -13.06 -8.00 -0.68
CA HIS A 264 -11.64 -8.17 -0.38
C HIS A 264 -10.87 -6.85 -0.46
N CYS A 265 -11.57 -5.74 -0.19
CA CYS A 265 -11.01 -4.41 -0.03
C CYS A 265 -11.22 -3.94 1.41
N GLY A 266 -10.17 -3.50 2.10
CA GLY A 266 -10.28 -2.91 3.44
C GLY A 266 -10.36 -1.39 3.36
N ASN A 267 -11.34 -0.77 3.99
CA ASN A 267 -11.43 0.66 4.29
C ASN A 267 -12.40 0.87 5.45
#